data_AF-A0A7C3MP15-F1
#
_entry.id   AF-A0A7C3MP15-F1
#
_cell.length_a   1.000
_cell.length_b   1.000
_cell.length_c   1.000
_cell.angle_alpha   90.00
_cell.angle_beta   90.00
_cell.angle_gamma   90.00
#
_symmetry.space_group_name_H-M   'P 1'
#
loop_
_entity.id
_entity.type
_entity.pdbx_description
1 polymer ?
#
loop_
_entity_poly.entity_id
_entity_poly.type
_entity_poly.pdbx_seq_one_letter_code
_entity_poly.pdbx_strand_id
1 'polypeptide(L)'
;MQNRSPSAHTNGAQRPSPGKRADRRLVVMSNRAPIRIVREDGHERIEPTVGGVGTTFLRLLERHGGLWIAWSGGQKTPPRLPFPP
;
A
#
# COMPACT_ATOMS: atom_id res chain seq x y z
N MET A 1 68.25 -15.50 16.19
CA MET A 1 67.17 -15.68 15.19
C MET A 1 65.86 -15.91 15.91
N GLN A 2 65.00 -14.88 16.04
CA GLN A 2 63.57 -15.09 16.31
C GLN A 2 62.83 -13.80 15.94
N ASN A 3 62.26 -13.76 14.73
CA ASN A 3 61.41 -12.66 14.27
C ASN A 3 59.96 -13.08 14.52
N ARG A 4 59.26 -12.43 15.46
CA ARG A 4 57.81 -12.63 15.65
C ARG A 4 57.08 -11.54 14.87
N SER A 5 56.62 -11.87 13.68
CA SER A 5 55.60 -11.09 12.96
C SER A 5 54.22 -11.62 13.38
N PRO A 6 53.28 -10.79 13.85
CA PRO A 6 51.90 -11.22 14.02
C PRO A 6 51.19 -11.19 12.66
N SER A 7 50.69 -12.35 12.25
CA SER A 7 49.82 -12.51 11.09
C SER A 7 48.55 -11.68 11.29
N ALA A 8 48.44 -10.57 10.57
CA ALA A 8 47.20 -9.82 10.48
C ALA A 8 46.19 -10.66 9.66
N HIS A 9 45.26 -11.31 10.36
CA HIS A 9 44.03 -11.78 9.74
C HIS A 9 43.21 -10.56 9.33
N THR A 10 43.40 -10.10 8.10
CA THR A 10 42.52 -9.13 7.47
C THR A 10 41.17 -9.81 7.20
N ASN A 11 40.25 -9.69 8.16
CA ASN A 11 38.83 -9.89 7.89
C ASN A 11 38.39 -8.78 6.93
N GLY A 12 38.58 -9.01 5.64
CA GLY A 12 37.94 -8.24 4.59
C GLY A 12 36.44 -8.37 4.78
N ALA A 13 35.84 -7.38 5.43
CA ALA A 13 34.41 -7.27 5.54
C ALA A 13 33.84 -7.24 4.12
N GLN A 14 33.39 -8.40 3.63
CA GLN A 14 32.64 -8.52 2.40
C GLN A 14 31.43 -7.59 2.56
N ARG A 15 31.49 -6.42 1.91
CA ARG A 15 30.29 -5.60 1.75
C ARG A 15 29.25 -6.50 1.09
N PRO A 16 28.08 -6.73 1.71
CA PRO A 16 27.04 -7.48 1.03
C PRO A 16 26.79 -6.76 -0.30
N SER A 17 27.00 -7.48 -1.39
CA SER A 17 26.61 -7.04 -2.72
C SER A 17 25.16 -6.58 -2.63
N PRO A 18 24.72 -5.50 -3.29
CA PRO A 18 23.31 -5.19 -3.37
C PRO A 18 22.65 -6.32 -4.15
N GLY A 19 22.22 -7.36 -3.43
CA GLY A 19 21.44 -8.44 -3.99
C GLY A 19 20.27 -7.82 -4.72
N LYS A 20 20.01 -8.28 -5.94
CA LYS A 20 18.82 -7.91 -6.72
C LYS A 20 17.64 -7.88 -5.75
N ARG A 21 17.12 -6.70 -5.43
CA ARG A 21 15.94 -6.59 -4.57
C ARG A 21 14.87 -7.42 -5.27
N ALA A 22 14.47 -8.52 -4.64
CA ALA A 22 13.32 -9.29 -5.10
C ALA A 22 12.20 -8.30 -5.39
N ASP A 23 11.58 -8.40 -6.55
CA ASP A 23 10.55 -7.47 -7.02
C ASP A 23 9.48 -7.32 -5.93
N ARG A 24 9.53 -6.22 -5.18
CA ARG A 24 8.75 -6.07 -3.94
C ARG A 24 7.35 -5.61 -4.34
N ARG A 25 6.37 -6.51 -4.20
CA ARG A 25 4.96 -6.20 -4.46
C ARG A 25 4.40 -5.32 -3.34
N LEU A 26 3.84 -4.17 -3.70
CA LEU A 26 3.17 -3.26 -2.78
C LEU A 26 1.68 -3.62 -2.68
N VAL A 27 1.22 -3.88 -1.45
CA VAL A 27 -0.21 -4.07 -1.14
C VAL A 27 -0.60 -3.09 -0.05
N VAL A 28 -1.58 -2.24 -0.33
CA VAL A 28 -2.17 -1.30 0.63
C VAL A 28 -3.51 -1.85 1.09
N MET A 29 -3.72 -1.96 2.40
CA MET A 29 -4.99 -2.33 3.00
C MET A 29 -5.49 -1.21 3.90
N SER A 30 -6.74 -0.79 3.70
CA SER A 30 -7.36 0.24 4.54
C SER A 30 -8.85 -0.05 4.75
N ASN A 31 -9.40 0.51 5.82
CA ASN A 31 -10.83 0.41 6.09
C ASN A 31 -11.70 1.08 5.01
N ARG A 32 -11.20 2.12 4.33
CA ARG A 32 -11.92 2.89 3.31
C ARG A 32 -11.04 3.11 2.09
N ALA A 33 -11.62 2.92 0.91
CA ALA A 33 -11.00 3.35 -0.34
C ALA A 33 -11.01 4.88 -0.41
N PRO A 34 -10.04 5.51 -1.10
CA PRO A 34 -9.98 6.97 -1.26
C PRO A 34 -10.96 7.44 -2.35
N ILE A 35 -12.18 6.93 -2.32
CA ILE A 35 -13.24 7.25 -3.27
C ILE A 35 -14.54 7.54 -2.52
N ARG A 36 -15.42 8.27 -3.19
CA ARG A 36 -16.79 8.54 -2.80
C ARG A 36 -17.69 8.09 -3.94
N ILE A 37 -18.74 7.36 -3.60
CA ILE A 37 -19.80 7.00 -4.54
C ILE A 37 -20.90 8.05 -4.38
N VAL A 38 -21.10 8.85 -5.43
CA VAL A 38 -22.13 9.89 -5.52
C VAL A 38 -23.30 9.34 -6.31
N ARG A 39 -24.52 9.55 -5.82
CA ARG A 39 -25.77 9.18 -6.51
C ARG A 39 -26.53 10.45 -6.86
N GLU A 40 -26.68 10.71 -8.15
CA GLU A 40 -27.45 11.85 -8.70
C GLU A 40 -28.30 11.33 -9.85
N ASP A 41 -29.59 11.69 -9.89
CA ASP A 41 -30.53 11.35 -10.97
C ASP A 41 -30.58 9.86 -11.36
N GLY A 42 -30.41 8.97 -10.39
CA GLY A 42 -30.41 7.51 -10.63
C GLY A 42 -29.09 6.96 -11.19
N HIS A 43 -28.08 7.81 -11.37
CA HIS A 43 -26.74 7.43 -11.81
C HIS A 43 -25.76 7.40 -10.63
N GLU A 44 -24.88 6.41 -10.63
CA GLU A 44 -23.74 6.34 -9.70
C GLU A 44 -22.48 6.86 -10.37
N ARG A 45 -21.81 7.82 -9.70
CA ARG A 45 -20.53 8.38 -10.10
C ARG A 45 -19.49 8.11 -9.02
N ILE A 46 -18.32 7.65 -9.43
CA ILE A 46 -17.18 7.44 -8.51
C ILE A 46 -16.29 8.67 -8.57
N GLU A 47 -16.02 9.26 -7.42
CA GLU A 47 -15.15 10.43 -7.30
C GLU A 47 -14.00 10.17 -6.33
N PRO A 48 -12.78 10.61 -6.63
CA PRO A 48 -11.68 10.50 -5.68
C PRO A 48 -11.93 11.38 -4.45
N THR A 49 -11.55 10.88 -3.28
CA THR A 49 -11.43 11.74 -2.09
C THR A 49 -10.15 12.56 -2.19
N VAL A 50 -10.25 13.86 -1.94
CA VAL A 50 -9.10 14.76 -1.97
C VAL A 50 -8.38 14.75 -0.62
N GLY A 51 -7.05 14.59 -0.65
CA GLY A 51 -6.15 14.85 0.48
C GLY A 51 -5.78 13.66 1.36
N GLY A 52 -4.91 13.95 2.33
CA GLY A 52 -4.52 13.06 3.41
C GLY A 52 -3.81 11.78 2.98
N VAL A 53 -3.99 10.72 3.79
CA VAL A 53 -3.39 9.40 3.59
C VAL A 53 -3.83 8.76 2.27
N GLY A 54 -5.05 9.06 1.83
CA GLY A 54 -5.62 8.57 0.58
C GLY A 54 -4.77 8.96 -0.63
N THR A 55 -4.45 10.25 -0.74
CA THR A 55 -3.58 10.77 -1.80
C THR A 55 -2.18 10.19 -1.70
N THR A 56 -1.59 10.10 -0.51
CA THR A 56 -0.23 9.55 -0.33
C THR A 56 -0.09 8.12 -0.86
N PHE A 57 -1.02 7.23 -0.50
CA PHE A 57 -0.97 5.85 -0.99
C PHE A 57 -1.26 5.74 -2.47
N LEU A 58 -2.13 6.59 -3.02
CA LEU A 58 -2.33 6.65 -4.46
C LEU A 58 -1.02 7.00 -5.18
N ARG A 59 -0.29 8.03 -4.72
CA ARG A 59 1.02 8.42 -5.29
C ARG A 59 2.05 7.30 -5.16
N LEU A 60 2.02 6.55 -4.06
CA LEU A 60 2.92 5.42 -3.84
C LEU A 60 2.62 4.27 -4.82
N LEU A 61 1.35 3.95 -5.02
CA LEU A 61 0.89 2.93 -5.96
C LEU A 61 1.14 3.35 -7.42
N GLU A 62 0.96 4.62 -7.77
CA GLU A 62 1.33 5.17 -9.09
C GLU A 62 2.82 5.00 -9.38
N ARG A 63 3.68 5.22 -8.39
CA ARG A 63 5.15 5.15 -8.55
C ARG A 63 5.69 3.73 -8.61
N HIS A 64 5.10 2.80 -7.85
CA HIS A 64 5.65 1.46 -7.65
C HIS A 64 4.80 0.34 -8.25
N GLY A 65 3.62 0.66 -8.77
CA GLY A 65 2.58 -0.34 -8.99
C GLY A 65 2.07 -0.92 -7.67
N GLY A 66 1.06 -1.78 -7.74
CA GLY A 66 0.55 -2.51 -6.57
C GLY A 66 -0.96 -2.68 -6.56
N LEU A 67 -1.46 -3.17 -5.43
CA LEU A 67 -2.88 -3.41 -5.21
C LEU A 67 -3.36 -2.66 -3.97
N TRP A 68 -4.53 -2.03 -4.06
CA TRP A 68 -5.23 -1.48 -2.92
C TRP A 68 -6.51 -2.25 -2.65
N ILE A 69 -6.63 -2.82 -1.44
CA ILE A 69 -7.84 -3.48 -0.95
C ILE A 69 -8.49 -2.61 0.12
N ALA A 70 -9.74 -2.20 -0.12
CA ALA A 70 -10.50 -1.41 0.84
C ALA A 70 -12.00 -1.47 0.57
N TRP A 71 -12.82 -1.10 1.57
CA TRP A 71 -14.25 -0.95 1.40
C TRP A 71 -14.59 0.36 0.66
N SER A 72 -15.37 0.27 -0.41
CA SER A 72 -15.75 1.39 -1.29
C SER A 72 -16.79 2.34 -0.67
N GLY A 73 -17.40 1.94 0.44
CA GLY A 73 -18.31 2.80 1.18
C GLY A 73 -19.75 2.88 0.69
N GLY A 74 -20.11 2.12 -0.36
CA GLY A 74 -21.49 2.04 -0.83
C GLY A 74 -22.42 1.45 0.23
N GLN A 75 -23.50 2.17 0.53
CA GLN A 75 -24.66 1.60 1.22
C GLN A 75 -25.59 1.02 0.15
N LYS A 76 -25.82 -0.28 0.18
CA LYS A 76 -27.09 -0.81 -0.36
C LYS A 76 -28.12 -0.38 0.66
N THR A 77 -28.90 0.66 0.37
CA THR A 77 -30.12 0.89 1.15
C THR A 77 -30.96 -0.36 0.95
N PRO A 78 -31.14 -1.24 1.96
CA PRO A 78 -32.07 -2.34 1.80
C PRO A 78 -33.46 -1.72 1.53
N PRO A 79 -34.31 -2.35 0.71
CA PRO A 79 -35.69 -1.89 0.59
C PRO A 79 -36.25 -1.70 2.00
N ARG A 80 -36.86 -0.55 2.29
CA ARG A 80 -37.60 -0.38 3.54
C ARG A 80 -38.75 -1.38 3.52
N LEU A 81 -38.55 -2.52 4.17
CA LEU A 81 -39.63 -3.43 4.48
C LEU A 81 -40.54 -2.70 5.48
N PRO A 82 -41.85 -2.63 5.22
CA PRO A 82 -42.77 -2.09 6.20
C PRO A 82 -42.68 -2.94 7.47
N PHE A 83 -42.49 -2.28 8.61
CA PHE A 83 -42.62 -2.96 9.90
C PHE A 83 -44.11 -3.32 10.08
N PRO A 84 -44.44 -4.60 10.37
CA PRO A 84 -45.80 -4.95 10.77
C PRO A 84 -46.15 -4.26 12.10
N PRO A 85 -47.45 -3.97 12.33
CA PRO A 85 -47.92 -3.25 13.52
C PRO A 85 -47.65 -4.00 14.83
#